data_AF-A0A6G3Z017-F1
#
_entry.id   AF-A0A6G3Z017-F1
#
_cell.length_a   1.000
_cell.length_b   1.000
_cell.length_c   1.000
_cell.angle_alpha   90.00
_cell.angle_beta   90.00
_cell.angle_gamma   90.00
#
_symmetry.space_group_name_H-M   'P 1'
#
loop_
_entity.id
_entity.type
_entity.pdbx_description
1 polymer ?
#
loop_
_entity_poly.entity_id
_entity_poly.type
_entity_poly.pdbx_seq_one_letter_code
_entity_poly.pdbx_strand_id
1 'polypeptide(L)'
;MWPTCFYELKPFNRSLKDELPQFLVDTFYRNEIKDLKEMLVPIRVVTLLGKCSMDKYIDCPNFPEWHLQNSGASMGSLIDYQYLAEIGRYYWFEFDLMGSTQNPMPFRIVFDEGDADCKDGIWRACWDRNTGEIVANLKSVGDCVTEIEMVSKKPIQAYKPHNAWILVFAEKEEEDSLPDNLLPVDMLYAANLELEKYIGLAIRWCWFLDLSK
;
A
#
# COMPACT_ATOMS: atom_id res chain seq x y z
N MET A 1 -3.40 6.58 -17.24
CA MET A 1 -4.81 7.03 -17.12
C MET A 1 -5.33 6.51 -15.80
N TRP A 2 -6.02 7.34 -15.02
CA TRP A 2 -6.58 6.90 -13.75
C TRP A 2 -7.75 5.95 -13.98
N PRO A 3 -7.92 4.90 -13.17
CA PRO A 3 -9.09 4.06 -13.29
C PRO A 3 -10.35 4.80 -12.82
N THR A 4 -11.53 4.36 -13.28
CA THR A 4 -12.72 5.23 -13.40
C THR A 4 -13.33 5.69 -12.07
N CYS A 5 -13.53 4.80 -11.08
CA CYS A 5 -13.94 5.17 -9.72
C CYS A 5 -13.06 6.20 -9.01
N PHE A 6 -11.82 6.48 -9.43
CA PHE A 6 -10.99 7.49 -8.75
C PHE A 6 -11.74 8.82 -8.64
N TYR A 7 -12.50 9.18 -9.68
CA TYR A 7 -13.28 10.40 -9.75
C TYR A 7 -14.53 10.40 -8.86
N GLU A 8 -14.91 9.26 -8.29
CA GLU A 8 -16.07 9.07 -7.42
C GLU A 8 -15.69 8.84 -5.94
N LEU A 9 -14.39 8.83 -5.62
CA LEU A 9 -13.91 8.60 -4.26
C LEU A 9 -14.43 9.68 -3.31
N LYS A 10 -14.88 9.22 -2.13
CA LYS A 10 -15.24 10.09 -1.02
C LYS A 10 -14.12 10.08 0.01
N PRO A 11 -13.46 11.22 0.28
CA PRO A 11 -12.43 11.32 1.29
C PRO A 11 -12.90 10.83 2.65
N PHE A 12 -11.99 10.26 3.43
CA PHE A 12 -12.28 9.92 4.81
C PHE A 12 -12.55 11.20 5.61
N ASN A 13 -13.58 11.18 6.46
CA ASN A 13 -13.94 12.33 7.30
C ASN A 13 -13.03 12.45 8.53
N ARG A 14 -11.71 12.54 8.30
CA ARG A 14 -10.70 12.71 9.35
C ARG A 14 -9.47 13.42 8.81
N SER A 15 -8.85 14.22 9.66
CA SER A 15 -7.55 14.82 9.37
C SER A 15 -6.43 13.83 9.67
N LEU A 16 -5.38 13.88 8.86
CA LEU A 16 -4.12 13.22 9.21
C LEU A 16 -3.53 13.91 10.45
N LYS A 17 -3.04 13.12 11.39
CA LYS A 17 -2.27 13.65 12.53
C LYS A 17 -0.84 13.93 12.06
N ASP A 18 -0.24 15.00 12.58
CA ASP A 18 1.16 15.34 12.31
C ASP A 18 2.15 14.43 13.08
N GLU A 19 1.65 13.69 14.07
CA GLU A 19 2.44 12.78 14.89
C GLU A 19 2.76 11.47 14.13
N LEU A 20 3.96 10.94 14.35
CA LEU A 20 4.32 9.61 13.86
C LEU A 20 3.44 8.55 14.52
N PRO A 21 2.91 7.59 13.75
CA PRO A 21 2.26 6.40 14.30
C PRO A 21 3.10 5.72 15.37
N GLN A 22 2.44 5.25 16.43
CA GLN A 22 3.10 4.59 17.56
C GLN A 22 3.94 3.39 17.10
N PHE A 23 3.46 2.61 16.13
CA PHE A 23 4.21 1.46 15.62
C PHE A 23 5.56 1.83 14.97
N LEU A 24 5.67 3.02 14.38
CA LEU A 24 6.95 3.51 13.85
C LEU A 24 7.89 3.89 14.99
N VAL A 25 7.37 4.61 15.97
CA VAL A 25 8.09 5.00 17.18
C VAL A 25 8.63 3.76 17.91
N ASP A 26 7.80 2.74 18.11
CA ASP A 26 8.17 1.49 18.78
C ASP A 26 9.23 0.71 17.99
N THR A 27 9.18 0.77 16.66
CA THR A 27 10.18 0.11 15.81
C THR A 27 11.54 0.82 15.89
N PHE A 28 11.58 2.16 15.93
CA PHE A 28 12.83 2.87 16.20
C PHE A 28 13.40 2.53 17.58
N TYR A 29 12.57 2.51 18.62
CA TYR A 29 13.03 2.20 19.97
C TYR A 29 13.61 0.80 20.13
N ARG A 30 13.01 -0.22 19.48
CA ARG A 30 13.54 -1.58 19.47
C ARG A 30 14.89 -1.72 18.77
N ASN A 31 15.21 -0.79 17.87
CA ASN A 31 16.50 -0.72 17.18
C ASN A 31 17.46 0.26 17.86
N GLU A 32 17.23 0.56 19.14
CA GLU A 32 18.05 1.44 19.97
C GLU A 32 18.16 2.90 19.48
N ILE A 33 17.34 3.30 18.49
CA ILE A 33 17.22 4.68 18.03
C ILE A 33 16.24 5.41 18.95
N LYS A 34 16.77 6.20 19.89
CA LYS A 34 15.98 6.84 20.96
C LYS A 34 15.76 8.34 20.78
N ASP A 35 16.57 9.01 19.97
CA ASP A 35 16.37 10.44 19.65
C ASP A 35 15.45 10.57 18.43
N LEU A 36 14.31 11.26 18.58
CA LEU A 36 13.39 11.60 17.49
C LEU A 36 14.08 12.33 16.33
N LYS A 37 15.17 13.06 16.60
CA LYS A 37 15.96 13.76 15.56
C LYS A 37 16.78 12.81 14.70
N GLU A 38 17.05 11.61 15.18
CA GLU A 38 17.76 10.54 14.45
C GLU A 38 16.78 9.63 13.70
N MET A 39 15.48 9.71 14.00
CA MET A 39 14.42 8.95 13.34
C MET A 39 14.12 9.55 11.95
N LEU A 40 14.70 8.96 10.90
CA LEU A 40 14.38 9.33 9.53
C LEU A 40 13.15 8.54 9.05
N VAL A 41 12.02 9.24 8.88
CA VAL A 41 10.84 8.71 8.20
C VAL A 41 10.67 9.47 6.88
N PRO A 42 11.16 8.93 5.74
CA PRO A 42 11.15 9.65 4.47
C PRO A 42 9.78 9.59 3.78
N ILE A 43 8.74 9.13 4.47
CA ILE A 43 7.38 9.05 3.94
C ILE A 43 6.52 10.08 4.64
N ARG A 44 5.75 10.82 3.85
CA ARG A 44 4.69 11.71 4.35
C ARG A 44 3.37 11.31 3.72
N VAL A 45 2.45 10.78 4.52
CA VAL A 45 1.06 10.59 4.06
C VAL A 45 0.44 11.96 3.81
N VAL A 46 -0.15 12.15 2.64
CA VAL A 46 -0.71 13.44 2.19
C VAL A 46 -2.22 13.46 2.32
N THR A 47 -2.90 12.41 1.86
CA THR A 47 -4.35 12.33 1.96
C THR A 47 -4.84 10.89 1.88
N LEU A 48 -5.94 10.61 2.58
CA LEU A 48 -6.72 9.37 2.44
C LEU A 48 -7.91 9.70 1.53
N LEU A 49 -7.84 9.28 0.27
CA LEU A 49 -8.78 9.67 -0.77
C LEU A 49 -10.14 8.98 -0.64
N GLY A 50 -10.19 7.80 -0.04
CA GLY A 50 -11.44 7.08 0.22
C GLY A 50 -11.34 5.59 0.00
N LYS A 51 -12.51 4.95 -0.07
CA LYS A 51 -12.65 3.54 -0.43
C LYS A 51 -13.48 3.37 -1.71
N CYS A 52 -13.25 2.27 -2.42
CA CYS A 52 -14.14 1.79 -3.48
C CYS A 52 -14.40 0.29 -3.34
N SER A 53 -15.52 -0.18 -3.90
CA SER A 53 -15.82 -1.61 -4.11
C SER A 53 -15.28 -2.09 -5.45
N MET A 54 -15.10 -3.40 -5.62
CA MET A 54 -14.41 -3.95 -6.80
C MET A 54 -15.25 -3.88 -8.08
N ASP A 55 -16.56 -4.05 -7.97
CA ASP A 55 -17.52 -3.99 -9.08
C ASP A 55 -17.44 -2.68 -9.87
N LYS A 56 -17.07 -1.60 -9.19
CA LYS A 56 -16.88 -0.27 -9.79
C LYS A 56 -15.48 -0.04 -10.37
N TYR A 57 -14.58 -1.02 -10.28
CA TYR A 57 -13.14 -0.79 -10.45
C TYR A 57 -12.34 -1.97 -11.02
N ILE A 58 -12.97 -2.72 -11.92
CA ILE A 58 -12.38 -3.86 -12.63
C ILE A 58 -11.22 -3.48 -13.58
N ASP A 59 -11.12 -2.19 -13.94
CA ASP A 59 -10.09 -1.62 -14.83
C ASP A 59 -8.75 -1.36 -14.12
N CYS A 60 -8.68 -1.60 -12.80
CA CYS A 60 -7.46 -1.41 -12.03
C CYS A 60 -6.45 -2.55 -12.26
N PRO A 61 -5.15 -2.25 -12.43
CA PRO A 61 -4.11 -3.25 -12.64
C PRO A 61 -4.00 -4.31 -11.53
N ASN A 62 -3.36 -5.42 -11.87
CA ASN A 62 -2.98 -6.54 -10.99
C ASN A 62 -4.18 -7.13 -10.23
N PHE A 63 -5.33 -7.20 -10.89
CA PHE A 63 -6.46 -7.95 -10.41
C PHE A 63 -6.17 -9.46 -10.52
N PRO A 64 -6.31 -10.26 -9.44
CA PRO A 64 -6.09 -11.71 -9.52
C PRO A 64 -7.12 -12.35 -10.44
N GLU A 65 -6.66 -13.00 -11.51
CA GLU A 65 -7.53 -13.53 -12.57
C GLU A 65 -8.54 -14.56 -12.05
N TRP A 66 -8.18 -15.30 -11.00
CA TRP A 66 -9.05 -16.31 -10.40
C TRP A 66 -10.38 -15.72 -9.90
N HIS A 67 -10.39 -14.46 -9.40
CA HIS A 67 -11.62 -13.78 -9.00
C HIS A 67 -12.51 -13.49 -10.21
N LEU A 68 -11.94 -13.19 -11.39
CA LEU A 68 -12.74 -13.03 -12.62
C LEU A 68 -13.34 -14.37 -13.04
N GLN A 69 -12.55 -15.44 -12.98
CA GLN A 69 -12.97 -16.78 -13.34
C GLN A 69 -14.09 -17.30 -12.42
N ASN A 70 -13.97 -17.07 -11.10
CA ASN A 70 -14.95 -17.48 -10.10
C ASN A 70 -16.18 -16.57 -10.03
N SER A 71 -16.07 -15.30 -10.47
CA SER A 71 -17.23 -14.41 -10.61
C SER A 71 -18.23 -14.84 -11.69
N GLY A 72 -17.94 -15.92 -12.44
CA GLY A 72 -18.83 -16.41 -13.50
C GLY A 72 -18.85 -15.50 -14.72
N ALA A 73 -17.79 -14.71 -14.95
CA ALA A 73 -17.68 -13.61 -15.93
C ALA A 73 -17.92 -13.95 -17.42
N SER A 74 -18.46 -15.12 -17.75
CA SER A 74 -19.30 -15.31 -18.92
C SER A 74 -20.62 -14.51 -18.79
N MET A 75 -20.55 -13.20 -19.04
CA MET A 75 -21.66 -12.27 -19.30
C MET A 75 -22.80 -12.13 -18.26
N GLY A 76 -22.65 -11.15 -17.37
CA GLY A 76 -23.68 -10.12 -17.14
C GLY A 76 -24.82 -10.46 -16.19
N SER A 77 -24.61 -11.37 -15.23
CA SER A 77 -25.63 -11.69 -14.21
C SER A 77 -25.56 -10.71 -13.02
N LEU A 78 -26.69 -10.46 -12.35
CA LEU A 78 -26.75 -9.67 -11.11
C LEU A 78 -25.92 -10.29 -9.96
N ILE A 79 -25.67 -11.60 -10.01
CA ILE A 79 -24.89 -12.35 -9.01
C ILE A 79 -23.39 -12.00 -9.15
N ASP A 80 -22.91 -11.74 -10.36
CA ASP A 80 -21.51 -11.42 -10.66
C ASP A 80 -21.12 -10.08 -10.01
N TYR A 81 -22.02 -9.08 -10.07
CA TYR A 81 -21.81 -7.77 -9.45
C TYR A 81 -21.82 -7.82 -7.92
N GLN A 82 -22.60 -8.74 -7.32
CA GLN A 82 -22.64 -8.91 -5.87
C GLN A 82 -21.34 -9.53 -5.35
N TYR A 83 -20.85 -10.60 -5.98
CA TYR A 83 -19.56 -11.20 -5.63
C TYR A 83 -18.43 -10.18 -5.71
N LEU A 84 -18.30 -9.47 -6.84
CA LEU A 84 -17.25 -8.46 -7.00
C LEU A 84 -17.40 -7.32 -5.96
N ALA A 85 -18.61 -6.88 -5.65
CA ALA A 85 -18.82 -5.84 -4.63
C ALA A 85 -18.38 -6.29 -3.22
N GLU A 86 -18.37 -7.59 -2.94
CA GLU A 86 -18.13 -8.17 -1.60
C GLU A 86 -16.68 -8.64 -1.38
N ILE A 87 -15.96 -9.08 -2.41
CA ILE A 87 -14.61 -9.65 -2.26
C ILE A 87 -13.51 -8.68 -1.84
N GLY A 88 -13.78 -7.37 -1.79
CA GLY A 88 -12.83 -6.45 -1.20
C GLY A 88 -13.22 -4.99 -1.26
N ARG A 89 -12.70 -4.25 -0.29
CA ARG A 89 -12.72 -2.79 -0.21
C ARG A 89 -11.33 -2.27 -0.50
N TYR A 90 -11.22 -1.35 -1.44
CA TYR A 90 -9.94 -0.80 -1.86
C TYR A 90 -9.69 0.52 -1.17
N TYR A 91 -8.50 0.71 -0.61
CA TYR A 91 -8.03 1.94 -0.04
C TYR A 91 -7.27 2.76 -1.06
N TRP A 92 -7.66 4.02 -1.20
CA TRP A 92 -6.92 5.01 -1.97
C TRP A 92 -6.24 5.99 -1.04
N PHE A 93 -4.93 6.16 -1.21
CA PHE A 93 -4.22 7.22 -0.51
C PHE A 93 -3.06 7.77 -1.32
N GLU A 94 -2.60 8.94 -0.90
CA GLU A 94 -1.46 9.63 -1.47
C GLU A 94 -0.39 9.82 -0.43
N PHE A 95 0.86 9.69 -0.84
CA PHE A 95 2.01 9.95 -0.02
C PHE A 95 3.12 10.59 -0.84
N ASP A 96 3.99 11.31 -0.16
CA ASP A 96 5.24 11.80 -0.71
C ASP A 96 6.38 10.98 -0.14
N LEU A 97 7.27 10.55 -1.03
CA LEU A 97 8.59 10.08 -0.64
C LEU A 97 9.54 11.27 -0.68
N MET A 98 9.95 11.72 0.49
CA MET A 98 10.98 12.73 0.67
C MET A 98 12.32 12.09 0.29
N GLY A 99 12.95 12.54 -0.78
CA GLY A 99 14.31 12.12 -1.13
C GLY A 99 15.36 12.89 -0.33
N SER A 100 16.63 12.49 -0.48
CA SER A 100 17.77 13.28 -0.01
C SER A 100 17.90 14.64 -0.73
N THR A 101 17.29 14.76 -1.91
CA THR A 101 17.09 16.03 -2.61
C THR A 101 15.75 16.65 -2.22
N GLN A 102 15.68 17.98 -2.12
CA GLN A 102 14.49 18.72 -1.65
C GLN A 102 13.18 18.50 -2.43
N ASN A 103 13.20 17.78 -3.56
CA ASN A 103 12.01 17.50 -4.35
C ASN A 103 11.37 16.17 -3.91
N PRO A 104 10.19 16.19 -3.28
CA PRO A 104 9.46 14.97 -2.98
C PRO A 104 9.01 14.26 -4.26
N MET A 105 8.99 12.93 -4.23
CA MET A 105 8.33 12.12 -5.27
C MET A 105 6.88 11.86 -4.85
N PRO A 106 5.90 12.41 -5.59
CA PRO A 106 4.50 12.30 -5.20
C PRO A 106 3.89 11.01 -5.76
N PHE A 107 3.43 10.15 -4.87
CA PHE A 107 2.83 8.87 -5.22
C PHE A 107 1.36 8.79 -4.78
N ARG A 108 0.60 8.02 -5.56
CA ARG A 108 -0.76 7.59 -5.23
C ARG A 108 -0.81 6.10 -5.35
N ILE A 109 -1.47 5.47 -4.42
CA ILE A 109 -1.54 4.02 -4.36
C ILE A 109 -2.96 3.60 -4.06
N VAL A 110 -3.33 2.49 -4.66
CA VAL A 110 -4.49 1.72 -4.27
C VAL A 110 -4.02 0.36 -3.82
N PHE A 111 -4.67 -0.16 -2.81
CA PHE A 111 -4.46 -1.50 -2.31
C PHE A 111 -5.76 -1.97 -1.64
N ASP A 112 -5.88 -3.25 -1.33
CA ASP A 112 -7.15 -3.85 -0.91
C ASP A 112 -7.19 -4.30 0.56
N GLU A 113 -8.43 -4.39 1.06
CA GLU A 113 -8.91 -5.03 2.28
C GLU A 113 -10.06 -5.93 1.85
N GLY A 114 -9.74 -7.18 1.57
CA GLY A 114 -10.65 -8.12 0.90
C GLY A 114 -10.21 -9.57 1.08
N ASP A 115 -10.98 -10.50 0.52
CA ASP A 115 -11.49 -11.70 1.19
C ASP A 115 -10.49 -12.64 1.90
N ALA A 116 -10.91 -13.05 3.10
CA ALA A 116 -10.14 -13.67 4.17
C ALA A 116 -10.08 -15.21 4.12
N ASP A 117 -10.66 -15.82 3.09
CA ASP A 117 -10.78 -17.27 2.91
C ASP A 117 -9.94 -17.82 1.75
N CYS A 118 -9.46 -16.96 0.85
CA CYS A 118 -8.67 -17.35 -0.33
C CYS A 118 -7.15 -17.23 -0.13
N LYS A 119 -6.74 -16.71 1.05
CA LYS A 119 -5.34 -16.44 1.40
C LYS A 119 -4.61 -15.63 0.32
N ASP A 120 -5.24 -14.61 -0.22
CA ASP A 120 -4.53 -13.71 -1.12
C ASP A 120 -3.80 -12.63 -0.35
N GLY A 121 -2.62 -12.24 -0.83
CA GLY A 121 -1.93 -11.03 -0.37
C GLY A 121 -2.71 -9.78 -0.77
N ILE A 122 -2.12 -8.62 -0.58
CA ILE A 122 -2.58 -7.37 -1.21
C ILE A 122 -2.19 -7.39 -2.69
N TRP A 123 -3.00 -6.77 -3.53
CA TRP A 123 -2.68 -6.52 -4.93
C TRP A 123 -2.98 -5.06 -5.30
N ARG A 124 -2.91 -4.71 -6.59
CA ARG A 124 -3.07 -3.36 -7.21
C ARG A 124 -1.76 -2.68 -7.59
N ALA A 125 -1.63 -1.36 -7.45
CA ALA A 125 -0.53 -0.60 -8.02
C ALA A 125 -0.30 0.74 -7.34
N CYS A 126 0.89 1.28 -7.56
CA CYS A 126 1.31 2.61 -7.18
C CYS A 126 1.60 3.42 -8.46
N TRP A 127 1.19 4.69 -8.47
CA TRP A 127 1.36 5.63 -9.58
C TRP A 127 2.13 6.87 -9.14
N ASP A 128 2.86 7.46 -10.07
CA ASP A 128 3.33 8.84 -9.97
C ASP A 128 2.14 9.79 -10.16
N ARG A 129 1.89 10.68 -9.19
CA ARG A 129 0.74 11.60 -9.21
C ARG A 129 0.82 12.66 -10.32
N ASN A 130 2.03 13.06 -10.71
CA ASN A 130 2.23 14.10 -11.71
C ASN A 130 1.99 13.57 -13.13
N THR A 131 2.33 12.31 -13.38
CA THR A 131 2.27 11.72 -14.72
C THR A 131 1.11 10.74 -14.91
N GLY A 132 0.59 10.15 -13.82
CA GLY A 132 -0.39 9.08 -13.89
C GLY A 132 0.17 7.78 -14.48
N GLU A 133 1.50 7.64 -14.52
CA GLU A 133 2.20 6.41 -14.91
C GLU A 133 2.30 5.47 -13.70
N ILE A 134 2.11 4.16 -13.93
CA ILE A 134 2.33 3.13 -12.91
C ILE A 134 3.82 3.06 -12.63
N VAL A 135 4.19 3.16 -11.35
CA VAL A 135 5.58 3.07 -10.88
C VAL A 135 5.89 1.76 -10.20
N ALA A 136 4.90 1.15 -9.54
CA ALA A 136 5.04 -0.16 -8.91
C ALA A 136 3.76 -0.98 -9.03
N ASN A 137 3.93 -2.28 -9.11
CA ASN A 137 2.86 -3.26 -9.00
C ASN A 137 2.83 -3.83 -7.57
N LEU A 138 1.63 -4.06 -7.07
CA LEU A 138 1.35 -4.87 -5.89
C LEU A 138 0.68 -6.15 -6.40
N LYS A 139 1.25 -7.32 -6.10
CA LYS A 139 0.73 -8.60 -6.58
C LYS A 139 0.49 -9.53 -5.40
N SER A 140 -0.68 -10.15 -5.34
CA SER A 140 -0.85 -11.35 -4.52
C SER A 140 -0.03 -12.47 -5.13
N VAL A 141 0.85 -13.08 -4.34
CA VAL A 141 1.61 -14.28 -4.72
C VAL A 141 1.17 -15.52 -3.94
N GLY A 142 0.01 -15.44 -3.27
CA GLY A 142 -0.64 -16.51 -2.53
C GLY A 142 -0.29 -16.54 -1.03
N ASP A 143 -1.05 -17.34 -0.26
CA ASP A 143 -0.90 -17.55 1.19
C ASP A 143 -0.74 -16.28 2.05
N CYS A 144 -1.54 -15.24 1.78
CA CYS A 144 -1.47 -13.92 2.42
C CYS A 144 -0.14 -13.20 2.17
N VAL A 145 0.49 -13.42 1.01
CA VAL A 145 1.77 -12.80 0.65
C VAL A 145 1.59 -11.83 -0.52
N THR A 146 2.12 -10.62 -0.34
CA THR A 146 2.15 -9.55 -1.33
C THR A 146 3.56 -9.38 -1.85
N GLU A 147 3.76 -9.29 -3.16
CA GLU A 147 5.00 -8.81 -3.76
C GLU A 147 4.85 -7.35 -4.24
N ILE A 148 5.78 -6.49 -3.84
CA ILE A 148 5.91 -5.13 -4.35
C ILE A 148 7.05 -5.11 -5.37
N GLU A 149 6.74 -4.72 -6.61
CA GLU A 149 7.69 -4.67 -7.73
C GLU A 149 7.70 -3.28 -8.35
N MET A 150 8.87 -2.63 -8.41
CA MET A 150 9.03 -1.40 -9.20
C MET A 150 9.05 -1.71 -10.69
N VAL A 151 8.12 -1.12 -11.45
CA VAL A 151 8.00 -1.35 -12.91
C VAL A 151 8.42 -0.15 -13.76
N SER A 152 8.50 1.05 -13.17
CA SER A 152 8.99 2.24 -13.88
C SER A 152 10.44 2.53 -13.54
N LYS A 153 11.28 2.68 -14.57
CA LYS A 153 12.69 3.07 -14.42
C LYS A 153 12.88 4.51 -13.96
N LYS A 154 11.94 5.41 -14.29
CA LYS A 154 12.05 6.85 -13.98
C LYS A 154 12.23 7.11 -12.47
N PRO A 155 11.35 6.64 -11.56
CA PRO A 155 11.52 6.84 -10.13
C PRO A 155 12.75 6.11 -9.58
N ILE A 156 13.08 4.92 -10.10
CA ILE A 156 14.30 4.19 -9.69
C ILE A 156 15.56 5.02 -9.97
N GLN A 157 15.64 5.66 -11.14
CA GLN A 157 16.77 6.49 -11.55
C GLN A 157 16.79 7.86 -10.86
N ALA A 158 15.61 8.43 -10.60
CA ALA A 158 15.48 9.72 -9.93
C ALA A 158 15.75 9.62 -8.42
N TYR A 159 15.43 8.47 -7.81
CA TYR A 159 15.61 8.24 -6.40
C TYR A 159 17.09 8.10 -6.04
N LYS A 160 17.49 8.87 -5.03
CA LYS A 160 18.78 8.70 -4.37
C LYS A 160 18.55 8.05 -3.02
N PRO A 161 19.11 6.84 -2.79
CA PRO A 161 19.09 6.18 -1.50
C PRO A 161 19.46 7.11 -0.36
N HIS A 162 18.75 6.98 0.75
CA HIS A 162 19.09 7.76 1.94
C HIS A 162 20.35 7.23 2.62
N ASN A 163 20.77 5.98 2.32
CA ASN A 163 21.81 5.26 3.06
C ASN A 163 21.59 5.31 4.58
N ALA A 164 20.33 5.44 4.98
CA ALA A 164 19.88 5.44 6.35
C ALA A 164 19.35 4.06 6.68
N TRP A 165 19.26 3.76 7.97
CA TRP A 165 18.55 2.57 8.41
C TRP A 165 17.08 2.71 8.01
N ILE A 166 16.63 1.86 7.08
CA ILE A 166 15.24 1.84 6.64
C ILE A 166 14.50 0.95 7.63
N LEU A 167 13.36 1.44 8.10
CA LEU A 167 12.37 0.63 8.78
C LEU A 167 11.84 -0.44 7.82
N VAL A 168 12.58 -1.52 7.67
CA VAL A 168 12.11 -2.75 7.06
C VAL A 168 11.60 -3.58 8.21
N PHE A 169 10.28 -3.74 8.28
CA PHE A 169 9.68 -4.68 9.21
C PHE A 169 10.20 -6.06 8.81
N ALA A 170 11.13 -6.61 9.59
CA ALA A 170 11.58 -7.98 9.41
C ALA A 170 10.34 -8.88 9.46
N GLU A 171 10.16 -9.68 8.42
CA GLU A 171 9.30 -10.84 8.47
C GLU A 171 9.81 -11.70 9.63
N LYS A 172 9.02 -11.73 10.71
CA LYS A 172 9.16 -12.56 11.90
C LYS A 172 10.51 -13.28 12.08
N GLU A 173 11.35 -12.80 13.00
CA GLU A 173 12.32 -13.71 13.62
C GLU A 173 12.20 -13.83 15.13
N GLU A 174 11.60 -12.89 15.89
CA GLU A 174 11.39 -13.12 17.33
C GLU A 174 10.04 -12.61 17.83
N GLU A 175 9.36 -13.50 18.57
CA GLU A 175 8.23 -13.21 19.45
C GLU A 175 8.60 -12.08 20.41
N ASP A 176 8.30 -10.83 20.05
CA ASP A 176 7.81 -9.85 21.02
C ASP A 176 7.35 -8.55 20.33
N SER A 177 6.03 -8.42 20.25
CA SER A 177 5.30 -7.14 20.29
C SER A 177 5.50 -6.15 19.13
N LEU A 178 5.36 -6.58 17.87
CA LEU A 178 4.55 -5.73 16.98
C LEU A 178 3.09 -5.96 17.39
N PRO A 179 2.25 -4.93 17.56
CA PRO A 179 0.82 -5.16 17.77
C PRO A 179 0.35 -6.06 16.65
N ASP A 180 -0.30 -7.18 17.02
CA ASP A 180 -0.71 -8.24 16.11
C ASP A 180 -1.21 -7.65 14.78
N ASN A 181 -0.41 -7.85 13.74
CA ASN A 181 -0.70 -7.57 12.34
C ASN A 181 -1.15 -6.14 12.01
N LEU A 182 -0.17 -5.22 11.90
CA LEU A 182 -0.36 -3.94 11.18
C LEU A 182 -0.93 -4.10 9.77
N LEU A 183 -0.80 -5.29 9.17
CA LEU A 183 -1.50 -5.75 7.99
C LEU A 183 -1.74 -7.26 8.12
N PRO A 184 -2.84 -7.81 7.59
CA PRO A 184 -3.12 -9.24 7.62
C PRO A 184 -2.30 -10.05 6.59
N VAL A 185 -1.24 -9.47 6.02
CA VAL A 185 -0.44 -10.06 4.93
C VAL A 185 1.06 -9.82 5.11
N ASP A 186 1.86 -10.74 4.61
CA ASP A 186 3.31 -10.62 4.47
C ASP A 186 3.67 -9.81 3.20
N MET A 187 4.83 -9.16 3.21
CA MET A 187 5.29 -8.30 2.11
C MET A 187 6.70 -8.65 1.66
N LEU A 188 6.79 -9.14 0.44
CA LEU A 188 8.02 -9.33 -0.31
C LEU A 188 8.33 -8.12 -1.18
N TYR A 189 9.63 -7.89 -1.40
CA TYR A 189 10.14 -6.81 -2.25
C TYR A 189 10.93 -7.43 -3.40
N ALA A 190 10.41 -7.33 -4.62
CA ALA A 190 10.87 -8.11 -5.77
C ALA A 190 12.36 -7.94 -6.08
N ALA A 191 12.88 -6.72 -5.97
CA ALA A 191 14.28 -6.39 -6.18
C ALA A 191 14.98 -5.91 -4.89
N ASN A 192 14.30 -6.00 -3.74
CA ASN A 192 14.74 -5.54 -2.44
C ASN A 192 15.16 -4.05 -2.41
N LEU A 193 14.58 -3.23 -3.29
CA LEU A 193 14.90 -1.81 -3.46
C LEU A 193 14.35 -0.99 -2.29
N GLU A 194 15.01 0.12 -1.93
CA GLU A 194 14.49 1.04 -0.91
C GLU A 194 13.10 1.58 -1.27
N LEU A 195 12.85 1.86 -2.55
CA LEU A 195 11.55 2.34 -3.05
C LEU A 195 10.42 1.34 -2.75
N GLU A 196 10.65 0.05 -2.95
CA GLU A 196 9.67 -1.01 -2.69
C GLU A 196 9.33 -1.06 -1.20
N LYS A 197 10.36 -0.96 -0.35
CA LYS A 197 10.22 -0.90 1.11
C LYS A 197 9.43 0.33 1.56
N TYR A 198 9.67 1.50 0.97
CA TYR A 198 8.89 2.69 1.31
C TYR A 198 7.44 2.57 0.87
N ILE A 199 7.16 1.98 -0.29
CA ILE A 199 5.78 1.70 -0.69
C ILE A 199 5.10 0.80 0.34
N GLY A 200 5.77 -0.28 0.78
CA GLY A 200 5.24 -1.17 1.82
C GLY A 200 5.00 -0.46 3.16
N LEU A 201 5.93 0.38 3.59
CA LEU A 201 5.77 1.21 4.79
C LEU A 201 4.59 2.19 4.66
N ALA A 202 4.39 2.81 3.50
CA ALA A 202 3.26 3.69 3.24
C ALA A 202 1.92 2.95 3.37
N ILE A 203 1.83 1.72 2.85
CA ILE A 203 0.63 0.86 2.97
C ILE A 203 0.33 0.57 4.44
N ARG A 204 1.34 0.13 5.22
CA ARG A 204 1.20 -0.14 6.66
C ARG A 204 0.73 1.09 7.43
N TRP A 205 1.27 2.26 7.10
CA TRP A 205 0.85 3.52 7.70
C TRP A 205 -0.62 3.82 7.35
N CYS A 206 -1.02 3.72 6.09
CA CYS A 206 -2.41 3.92 5.67
C CYS A 206 -3.36 2.97 6.41
N TRP A 207 -3.00 1.69 6.54
CA TRP A 207 -3.82 0.71 7.25
C TRP A 207 -3.95 1.02 8.74
N PHE A 208 -2.87 1.37 9.41
CA PHE A 208 -2.89 1.79 10.81
C PHE A 208 -3.80 3.02 11.02
N LEU A 209 -3.76 3.98 10.10
CA LEU A 209 -4.65 5.13 10.13
C LEU A 209 -6.12 4.75 9.96
N ASP A 210 -6.44 3.64 9.29
CA ASP A 210 -7.82 3.13 9.22
C ASP A 210 -8.23 2.29 10.43
N LEU A 211 -7.34 1.47 10.98
CA LEU A 211 -7.62 0.58 12.11
C LEU A 211 -7.69 1.30 13.46
N SER A 212 -7.12 2.49 13.60
CA SER A 212 -7.15 3.30 14.84
C SER A 212 -8.53 3.93 15.14
N LYS A 213 -9.61 3.24 14.78
CA LYS A 213 -11.02 3.56 15.07
C LYS A 213 -11.33 3.46 16.56
#